data_AF-A0A0G0JW20-F1
#
_entry.id   AF-A0A0G0JW20-F1
#
_cell.length_a   1.000
_cell.length_b   1.000
_cell.length_c   1.000
_cell.angle_alpha   90.00
_cell.angle_beta   90.00
_cell.angle_gamma   90.00
#
_symmetry.space_group_name_H-M   'P 1'
#
loop_
_entity.id
_entity.type
_entity.pdbx_description
1 polymer ?
#
loop_
_entity_poly.entity_id
_entity_poly.type
_entity_poly.pdbx_seq_one_letter_code
_entity_poly.pdbx_strand_id
1 'polypeptide(L)'
;MTNFPFFQHYVAKLIFTKEVEINEKLTDQIANSLIKNLRLNVVKQGKHQFTNNGLTKFWILSQSHLVIHSWPENNALHVDLMTCSPIVITSKIIKDCLSIFPINDISVTKLKY
;
A
#
# COMPACT_ATOMS: atom_id res chain seq x y z
N MET A 1 21.78 -10.18 -22.57
CA MET A 1 20.80 -10.08 -21.47
C MET A 1 21.28 -9.00 -20.53
N THR A 2 20.54 -7.90 -20.42
CA THR A 2 20.85 -6.85 -19.44
C THR A 2 20.52 -7.40 -18.05
N ASN A 3 21.50 -7.42 -17.13
CA ASN A 3 21.28 -7.74 -15.73
C ASN A 3 20.53 -6.58 -15.06
N PHE A 4 19.22 -6.51 -15.29
CA PHE A 4 18.37 -5.57 -14.56
C PHE A 4 18.19 -6.06 -13.12
N PRO A 5 18.26 -5.18 -12.11
CA PRO A 5 18.10 -5.58 -10.71
C PRO A 5 16.77 -6.28 -10.45
N PHE A 6 16.75 -7.23 -9.52
CA PHE A 6 15.52 -7.87 -9.08
C PHE A 6 14.61 -6.86 -8.37
N PHE A 7 13.33 -6.87 -8.75
CA PHE A 7 12.29 -6.15 -8.02
C PHE A 7 10.96 -6.91 -8.10
N GLN A 8 10.09 -6.58 -7.15
CA GLN A 8 8.69 -7.00 -7.14
C GLN A 8 7.83 -5.75 -6.95
N HIS A 9 6.73 -5.68 -7.69
CA HIS A 9 5.81 -4.56 -7.60
C HIS A 9 4.37 -5.09 -7.53
N TYR A 10 3.71 -4.73 -6.45
CA TYR A 10 2.31 -5.04 -6.19
C TYR A 10 1.51 -3.77 -6.05
N VAL A 11 0.34 -3.76 -6.67
CA VAL A 11 -0.67 -2.72 -6.44
C VAL A 11 -1.91 -3.34 -5.82
N ALA A 12 -2.55 -2.62 -4.90
CA ALA A 12 -3.81 -3.03 -4.31
C ALA A 12 -4.86 -1.93 -4.42
N LYS A 13 -6.05 -2.28 -4.90
CA LYS A 13 -7.25 -1.44 -4.87
C LYS A 13 -8.12 -1.89 -3.71
N LEU A 14 -8.40 -0.97 -2.81
CA LEU A 14 -9.20 -1.21 -1.60
C LEU A 14 -10.45 -0.34 -1.67
N ILE A 15 -11.61 -0.98 -1.63
CA ILE A 15 -12.91 -0.29 -1.58
C ILE A 15 -13.54 -0.58 -0.23
N PHE A 16 -13.81 0.46 0.54
CA PHE A 16 -14.37 0.38 1.89
C PHE A 16 -15.90 0.51 1.85
N THR A 17 -16.55 0.15 2.96
CA THR A 17 -17.98 0.47 3.14
C THR A 17 -18.16 1.97 3.36
N LYS A 18 -19.38 2.47 3.15
CA LYS A 18 -19.66 3.92 3.21
C LYS A 18 -19.47 4.53 4.60
N GLU A 19 -19.53 3.70 5.64
CA GLU A 19 -19.40 4.09 7.05
C GLU A 19 -17.93 4.30 7.46
N VAL A 20 -16.98 3.84 6.64
CA VAL A 20 -15.55 3.98 6.94
C VAL A 20 -15.07 5.36 6.48
N GLU A 21 -14.57 6.12 7.44
CA GLU A 21 -13.90 7.39 7.16
C GLU A 21 -12.49 7.14 6.59
N ILE A 22 -12.25 7.62 5.37
CA ILE A 22 -10.95 7.54 4.72
C ILE A 22 -10.11 8.76 5.13
N ASN A 23 -9.24 8.56 6.12
CA ASN A 23 -8.35 9.60 6.64
C ASN A 23 -6.92 9.08 6.83
N GLU A 24 -6.02 9.99 7.22
CA GLU A 24 -4.61 9.67 7.43
C GLU A 24 -4.38 8.54 8.44
N LYS A 25 -5.22 8.46 9.49
CA LYS A 25 -5.10 7.41 10.51
C LYS A 25 -5.33 6.04 9.89
N LEU A 26 -6.37 5.88 9.07
CA LEU A 26 -6.62 4.63 8.35
C LEU A 26 -5.48 4.30 7.38
N THR A 27 -4.99 5.30 6.64
CA THR A 27 -3.83 5.14 5.74
C THR A 27 -2.59 4.62 6.49
N ASP A 28 -2.31 5.17 7.68
CA ASP A 28 -1.21 4.75 8.53
C ASP A 28 -1.39 3.34 9.08
N GLN A 29 -2.60 2.97 9.47
CA GLN A 29 -2.88 1.63 9.95
C GLN A 29 -2.66 0.58 8.85
N ILE A 30 -3.09 0.87 7.62
CA ILE A 30 -2.89 0.00 6.45
C ILE A 30 -1.41 -0.14 6.13
N ALA A 31 -0.69 0.97 6.06
CA ALA A 31 0.75 0.95 5.80
C ALA A 31 1.49 0.16 6.90
N ASN A 32 1.17 0.41 8.17
CA ASN A 32 1.77 -0.30 9.29
C ASN A 32 1.49 -1.80 9.26
N SER A 33 0.30 -2.23 8.84
CA SER A 33 0.00 -3.66 8.67
C SER A 33 0.91 -4.28 7.63
N LEU A 34 1.06 -3.66 6.46
CA LEU A 34 1.94 -4.15 5.40
C LEU A 34 3.41 -4.17 5.85
N ILE A 35 3.89 -3.06 6.41
CA ILE A 35 5.29 -2.90 6.83
C ILE A 35 5.66 -3.94 7.89
N LYS A 36 4.83 -4.11 8.93
CA LYS A 36 5.12 -5.06 10.02
C LYS A 36 5.07 -6.50 9.56
N ASN A 37 4.00 -6.91 8.88
CA ASN A 37 3.82 -8.31 8.47
C ASN A 37 4.84 -8.75 7.41
N LEU A 38 5.27 -7.83 6.55
CA LEU A 38 6.29 -8.08 5.53
C LEU A 38 7.72 -7.79 6.01
N ARG A 39 7.90 -7.40 7.28
CA ARG A 39 9.21 -7.07 7.89
C ARG A 39 10.00 -6.03 7.09
N LEU A 40 9.31 -5.01 6.61
CA LEU A 40 9.91 -3.88 5.88
C LEU A 40 10.45 -2.87 6.88
N ASN A 41 11.47 -2.11 6.48
CA ASN A 41 12.07 -1.07 7.32
C ASN A 41 11.87 0.30 6.70
N VAL A 42 11.29 1.23 7.47
CA VAL A 42 11.01 2.60 7.02
C VAL A 42 12.25 3.47 7.27
N VAL A 43 12.73 4.11 6.21
CA VAL A 43 13.82 5.10 6.26
C VAL A 43 13.27 6.51 6.42
N LYS A 44 12.17 6.82 5.72
CA LYS A 44 11.53 8.14 5.75
C LYS A 44 10.06 8.00 5.40
N GLN A 45 9.23 8.91 5.88
CA GLN A 45 7.84 9.03 5.46
C GLN A 45 7.47 10.49 5.21
N GLY A 46 6.41 10.72 4.44
CA GLY A 46 5.88 12.04 4.17
C GLY A 46 4.50 11.96 3.54
N LYS A 47 3.85 13.12 3.38
CA LYS A 47 2.50 13.19 2.84
C LYS A 47 2.23 14.49 2.09
N HIS A 48 1.20 14.47 1.27
CA HIS A 48 0.55 15.64 0.71
C HIS A 48 -0.96 15.49 0.86
N GLN A 49 -1.58 16.45 1.52
CA GLN A 49 -3.03 16.54 1.69
C GLN A 49 -3.60 17.45 0.60
N PHE A 50 -4.54 16.93 -0.19
CA PHE A 50 -5.22 17.67 -1.24
C PHE A 50 -6.44 18.42 -0.69
N THR A 51 -6.94 19.38 -1.46
CA THR A 51 -8.08 20.24 -1.09
C THR A 51 -9.41 19.49 -0.98
N ASN A 52 -9.55 18.33 -1.62
CA ASN A 52 -10.73 17.47 -1.58
C ASN A 52 -10.69 16.42 -0.45
N ASN A 53 -9.84 16.62 0.57
CA ASN A 53 -9.53 15.63 1.62
C ASN A 53 -8.81 14.36 1.15
N GLY A 54 -8.50 14.22 -0.15
CA GLY A 54 -7.61 13.17 -0.65
C GLY A 54 -6.19 13.30 -0.08
N LEU A 55 -5.49 12.19 0.03
CA LEU A 55 -4.18 12.09 0.65
C LEU A 55 -3.27 11.23 -0.22
N THR A 56 -2.07 11.73 -0.53
CA THR A 56 -0.95 10.88 -0.94
C THR A 56 0.01 10.79 0.22
N LYS A 57 0.28 9.58 0.71
CA LYS A 57 1.26 9.33 1.78
C LYS A 57 2.27 8.29 1.31
N PHE A 58 3.53 8.49 1.64
CA PHE A 58 4.62 7.62 1.20
C PHE A 58 5.54 7.23 2.35
N TRP A 59 6.12 6.05 2.20
CA TRP A 59 7.16 5.48 3.04
C TRP A 59 8.31 5.05 2.14
N ILE A 60 9.46 5.70 2.30
CA ILE A 60 10.72 5.21 1.74
C ILE A 60 11.14 4.04 2.61
N LEU A 61 11.29 2.88 1.98
CA LEU A 61 11.72 1.65 2.62
C LEU A 61 13.19 1.39 2.31
N SER A 62 13.93 0.70 3.19
CA SER A 62 15.27 0.23 2.81
C SER A 62 15.22 -0.76 1.63
N GLN A 63 14.04 -1.29 1.33
CA GLN A 63 13.75 -2.19 0.22
C GLN A 63 13.15 -1.48 -1.02
N SER A 64 12.97 -0.15 -1.05
CA SER A 64 12.36 0.67 -2.12
C SER A 64 11.25 1.56 -1.57
N HIS A 65 9.96 1.27 -1.77
CA HIS A 65 8.89 2.17 -1.33
C HIS A 65 7.53 1.52 -1.13
N LEU A 66 6.72 2.21 -0.32
CA LEU A 66 5.28 2.03 -0.20
C LEU A 66 4.62 3.40 -0.38
N VAL A 67 3.63 3.50 -1.25
CA VAL A 67 2.84 4.72 -1.46
C VAL A 67 1.37 4.37 -1.35
N ILE A 68 0.59 5.21 -0.69
CA ILE A 68 -0.86 5.08 -0.61
C ILE A 68 -1.51 6.39 -1.06
N HIS A 69 -2.48 6.26 -1.95
CA HIS A 69 -3.32 7.34 -2.43
C HIS A 69 -4.75 7.11 -1.95
N SER A 70 -5.44 8.18 -1.54
CA SER A 70 -6.84 8.12 -1.12
C SER A 70 -7.77 8.93 -2.02
N TRP A 71 -8.97 8.38 -2.19
CA TRP A 71 -10.14 9.04 -2.79
C TRP A 71 -11.32 8.86 -1.82
N PRO A 72 -11.45 9.73 -0.80
CA PRO A 72 -12.55 9.65 0.16
C PRO A 72 -13.93 9.67 -0.50
N GLU A 73 -14.10 10.41 -1.59
CA GLU A 73 -15.31 10.50 -2.40
C GLU A 73 -15.73 9.16 -3.04
N ASN A 74 -14.80 8.22 -3.14
CA ASN A 74 -15.02 6.87 -3.66
C ASN A 74 -14.91 5.78 -2.58
N ASN A 75 -14.75 6.16 -1.30
CA ASN A 75 -14.43 5.24 -0.21
C ASN A 75 -13.25 4.31 -0.58
N ALA A 76 -12.20 4.86 -1.21
CA ALA A 76 -11.17 4.05 -1.85
C ALA A 76 -9.75 4.45 -1.44
N LEU A 77 -8.89 3.43 -1.38
CA LEU A 77 -7.43 3.58 -1.31
C LEU A 77 -6.76 2.79 -2.42
N HIS A 78 -5.68 3.34 -2.96
CA HIS A 78 -4.75 2.64 -3.84
C HIS A 78 -3.41 2.50 -3.14
N VAL A 79 -2.93 1.26 -3.02
CA VAL A 79 -1.63 0.93 -2.45
C VAL A 79 -0.67 0.58 -3.58
N ASP A 80 0.50 1.17 -3.55
CA ASP A 80 1.64 0.83 -4.40
C ASP A 80 2.79 0.34 -3.50
N LEU A 81 3.15 -0.94 -3.63
CA LEU A 81 4.23 -1.56 -2.86
C LEU A 81 5.29 -2.09 -3.83
N MET A 82 6.46 -1.49 -3.77
CA MET A 82 7.62 -1.92 -4.52
C MET A 82 8.74 -2.36 -3.59
N THR A 83 9.33 -3.52 -3.87
CA THR A 83 10.45 -4.07 -3.10
C THR A 83 11.56 -4.62 -3.99
N CYS A 84 12.81 -4.33 -3.66
CA CYS A 84 14.03 -4.80 -4.33
C CYS A 84 14.78 -5.85 -3.49
N SER A 85 14.04 -6.66 -2.71
CA SER A 85 14.58 -7.65 -1.79
C SER A 85 14.00 -9.03 -2.11
N PRO A 86 14.76 -10.14 -1.97
CA PRO A 86 14.29 -11.50 -2.26
C PRO A 86 13.23 -12.05 -1.28
N ILE A 87 12.54 -11.17 -0.55
CA ILE A 87 11.43 -11.52 0.32
C ILE A 87 10.31 -12.16 -0.52
N VAL A 88 9.74 -13.25 -0.01
CA VAL A 88 8.60 -13.91 -0.66
C VAL A 88 7.33 -13.11 -0.35
N ILE A 89 6.98 -12.20 -1.27
CA ILE A 89 5.69 -11.50 -1.26
C ILE A 89 4.79 -12.17 -2.29
N THR A 90 3.52 -12.37 -1.92
CA THR A 90 2.49 -12.87 -2.84
C THR A 90 1.24 -12.01 -2.69
N SER A 91 0.36 -12.02 -3.70
CA SER A 91 -0.92 -11.33 -3.60
C SER A 91 -1.75 -11.84 -2.41
N LYS A 92 -1.63 -13.13 -2.05
CA LYS A 92 -2.29 -13.70 -0.88
C LYS A 92 -1.79 -13.06 0.41
N ILE A 93 -0.48 -13.00 0.63
CA ILE A 93 0.09 -12.38 1.83
C ILE A 93 -0.33 -10.92 1.95
N ILE A 94 -0.34 -10.16 0.85
CA ILE A 94 -0.82 -8.77 0.85
C ILE A 94 -2.29 -8.70 1.25
N LYS A 95 -3.14 -9.56 0.67
CA LYS A 95 -4.57 -9.64 1.05
C LYS A 95 -4.74 -9.99 2.54
N ASP A 96 -3.96 -10.94 3.05
CA ASP A 96 -4.00 -11.35 4.46
C ASP A 96 -3.59 -10.20 5.40
N CYS A 97 -2.65 -9.35 5.00
CA CYS A 97 -2.29 -8.14 5.76
C CYS A 97 -3.44 -7.11 5.80
N LEU A 98 -4.32 -7.13 4.81
CA LEU A 98 -5.37 -6.14 4.62
C LEU A 98 -6.74 -6.60 5.14
N SER A 99 -6.95 -7.91 5.30
CA SER A 99 -8.24 -8.51 5.70
C SER A 99 -8.69 -8.14 7.12
N ILE A 100 -7.80 -7.58 7.95
CA ILE A 100 -8.12 -7.08 9.29
C ILE A 100 -8.89 -5.74 9.27
N PHE A 101 -8.95 -5.08 8.12
CA PHE A 101 -9.63 -3.79 7.96
C PHE A 101 -11.05 -3.99 7.41
N PRO A 102 -11.99 -3.06 7.66
CA PRO A 102 -13.36 -3.11 7.14
C PRO A 102 -13.41 -2.77 5.65
N ILE A 103 -12.73 -3.56 4.81
CA ILE A 103 -12.65 -3.41 3.37
C ILE A 103 -13.71 -4.31 2.73
N ASN A 104 -14.54 -3.75 1.86
CA ASN A 104 -15.57 -4.47 1.14
C ASN A 104 -15.01 -5.24 -0.08
N ASP A 105 -14.04 -4.66 -0.79
CA ASP A 105 -13.36 -5.32 -1.91
C ASP A 105 -11.85 -5.08 -1.91
N ILE A 106 -11.08 -6.16 -2.11
CA ILE A 106 -9.61 -6.17 -2.15
C ILE A 106 -9.14 -6.83 -3.45
N SER A 107 -8.64 -6.01 -4.37
CA SER A 107 -8.00 -6.47 -5.60
C SER A 107 -6.49 -6.23 -5.54
N VAL A 108 -5.68 -7.28 -5.69
CA VAL A 108 -4.21 -7.21 -5.62
C VAL A 108 -3.60 -7.77 -6.89
N THR A 109 -2.77 -6.98 -7.56
CA THR A 109 -2.12 -7.34 -8.83
C THR A 109 -0.61 -7.23 -8.70
N LYS A 110 0.11 -8.26 -9.12
CA LYS A 110 1.56 -8.17 -9.35
C LYS A 110 1.80 -7.60 -10.75
N LEU A 111 2.49 -6.46 -10.84
CA LEU A 111 2.84 -5.86 -12.12
C LEU A 111 4.00 -6.64 -12.78
N LYS A 112 3.93 -6.78 -14.11
CA LYS A 112 4.98 -7.37 -14.95
C LYS A 112 5.39 -6.30 -15.96
N TYR A 113 6.70 -6.10 -16.10
CA TYR A 113 7.32 -5.10 -16.97
C TYR A 113 8.21 -5.78 -17.99
#